data_AF-A0A553QQW2-F1
#
_entry.id   AF-A0A553QQW2-F1
#
_cell.length_a   1.000
_cell.length_b   1.000
_cell.length_c   1.000
_cell.angle_alpha   90.00
_cell.angle_beta   90.00
_cell.angle_gamma   90.00
#
_symmetry.space_group_name_H-M   'P 1'
#
loop_
_entity.id
_entity.type
_entity.pdbx_description
1 polymer ?
#
loop_
_entity_poly.entity_id
_entity_poly.type
_entity_poly.pdbx_seq_one_letter_code
_entity_poly.pdbx_strand_id
1 'polypeptide(L)'
;MEAVYKSLHPDAKYALVKLVRLVGIMLLFYVKAEHAPYISEVESETVGTGVMGRMGNKGAVAIRFQFHNSDICVVNAHLAAHTEEFERRNQDFKDICRRIHIVLWLGDLNYRISDLEVDFVKDLITKKDFETLYNHDQLKRQMDEEVVFEGFTEGEIDFQPTYKYDTGSDQWDTSEKCRVPAWCDRILWKGKNIKQLCYQSHMTLKTSDHKPVSSLFETGIKVVNEELYKRTFEDIVRQIDRLENDCIPSVSLTQTEFHFENVKFMQHQAKTVTVHNDGQVPCQFEFIQKLDEPAYCKPWLTANPAKGFLAQGASVDIDLEVFVNRVTAPELNLGLQQLEDILILHLERGKDYFISITGSYLPSCFGSSLRTLCLLREPIQEVPQETLRELSKRSNCELIDSEVDKPQEIPKEIWMMVDHLFRCAKKQEDLFQQPGLRSEFEEIRDCLDSGSLDTLPGSNHSVAEALLLFLDALPEPVIPFSFYQQCLESYSDINECKQIISMLPQCHKNVFNYLTAFLQEMLRHSAHNRLDSSVLVPIFSCLVLRSNAKQDLAEKRKVKEFFLHFLVQMPPEKDIQEKLPE
;
A
#
# COMPACT_ATOMS: atom_id res chain seq x y z
N MET A 1 0.09 63.13 -23.64
CA MET A 1 -0.74 62.37 -22.68
C MET A 1 -1.85 63.21 -22.06
N GLU A 2 -1.55 64.38 -21.51
CA GLU A 2 -2.57 65.26 -20.91
C GLU A 2 -3.70 65.67 -21.87
N ALA A 3 -3.37 65.97 -23.14
CA ALA A 3 -4.38 66.29 -24.15
C ALA A 3 -5.36 65.13 -24.43
N VAL A 4 -4.88 63.88 -24.43
CA VAL A 4 -5.74 62.69 -24.61
C VAL A 4 -6.65 62.53 -23.40
N TYR A 5 -6.09 62.58 -22.19
CA TYR A 5 -6.86 62.48 -20.96
C TYR A 5 -7.98 63.51 -20.87
N LYS A 6 -7.70 64.78 -21.23
CA LYS A 6 -8.70 65.87 -21.25
C LYS A 6 -9.80 65.69 -22.31
N SER A 7 -9.59 64.83 -23.31
CA SER A 7 -10.52 64.59 -24.42
C SER A 7 -11.32 63.29 -24.26
N LEU A 8 -11.09 62.51 -23.20
CA LEU A 8 -11.91 61.34 -22.88
C LEU A 8 -13.31 61.79 -22.42
N HIS A 9 -14.27 60.84 -22.44
CA HIS A 9 -15.67 61.14 -22.13
C HIS A 9 -15.82 61.81 -20.75
N PRO A 10 -16.51 62.96 -20.63
CA PRO A 10 -16.52 63.76 -19.41
C PRO A 10 -17.24 63.07 -18.23
N ASP A 11 -18.17 62.15 -18.51
CA ASP A 11 -18.98 61.48 -17.48
C ASP A 11 -18.25 60.38 -16.69
N ALA A 12 -16.96 60.16 -16.94
CA ALA A 12 -16.17 59.19 -16.19
C ALA A 12 -14.74 59.65 -15.96
N LYS A 13 -14.14 59.19 -14.85
CA LYS A 13 -12.70 59.32 -14.62
C LYS A 13 -12.00 58.11 -15.20
N TYR A 14 -10.87 58.35 -15.86
CA TYR A 14 -10.09 57.30 -16.50
C TYR A 14 -8.68 57.20 -15.89
N ALA A 15 -8.13 55.99 -15.88
CA ALA A 15 -6.74 55.73 -15.55
C ALA A 15 -6.01 55.25 -16.82
N LEU A 16 -4.81 55.77 -17.05
CA LEU A 16 -3.91 55.22 -18.06
C LEU A 16 -3.31 53.93 -17.50
N VAL A 17 -3.62 52.79 -18.11
CA VAL A 17 -3.09 51.48 -17.69
C VAL A 17 -1.75 51.20 -18.36
N LYS A 18 -1.65 51.44 -19.68
CA LYS A 18 -0.44 51.13 -20.44
C LYS A 18 -0.30 52.02 -21.68
N LEU A 19 0.95 52.35 -21.99
CA LEU A 19 1.36 53.01 -23.23
C LEU A 19 2.46 52.14 -23.86
N VAL A 20 2.33 51.87 -25.16
CA VAL A 20 3.38 51.22 -25.96
C VAL A 20 3.59 51.99 -27.25
N ARG A 21 4.83 52.10 -27.70
CA ARG A 21 5.20 52.86 -28.90
C ARG A 21 6.34 52.19 -29.66
N LEU A 22 6.20 52.11 -30.98
CA LEU A 22 7.23 51.69 -31.93
C LEU A 22 7.36 52.77 -33.01
N VAL A 23 8.39 53.60 -32.91
CA VAL A 23 8.60 54.78 -33.77
C VAL A 23 7.34 55.67 -33.81
N GLY A 24 6.56 55.64 -34.90
CA GLY A 24 5.33 56.42 -35.07
C GLY A 24 4.04 55.67 -34.67
N ILE A 25 4.11 54.36 -34.41
CA ILE A 25 2.97 53.53 -34.02
C ILE A 25 2.84 53.61 -32.51
N MET A 26 1.70 54.05 -32.00
CA MET A 26 1.47 54.19 -30.55
C MET A 26 0.09 53.64 -30.17
N LEU A 27 0.04 52.89 -29.08
CA LEU A 27 -1.21 52.40 -28.50
C LEU A 27 -1.30 52.84 -27.03
N LEU A 28 -2.46 53.40 -26.69
CA LEU A 28 -2.79 53.92 -25.37
C LEU A 28 -3.98 53.16 -24.82
N PHE A 29 -3.82 52.50 -23.69
CA PHE A 29 -4.91 51.80 -23.01
C PHE A 29 -5.35 52.60 -21.77
N TYR A 30 -6.55 53.16 -21.86
CA TYR A 30 -7.26 53.79 -20.74
C TYR A 30 -8.41 52.91 -20.29
N VAL A 31 -8.67 52.91 -18.99
CA VAL A 31 -9.80 52.22 -18.37
C VAL A 31 -10.54 53.19 -17.44
N LYS A 32 -11.85 53.04 -17.26
CA LYS A 32 -12.56 53.77 -16.20
C LYS A 32 -11.93 53.42 -14.85
N ALA A 33 -11.76 54.42 -13.98
CA ALA A 33 -11.06 54.26 -12.71
C ALA A 33 -11.67 53.16 -11.81
N GLU A 34 -12.99 52.96 -11.88
CA GLU A 34 -13.71 51.91 -11.14
C GLU A 34 -13.35 50.48 -11.58
N HIS A 35 -12.89 50.30 -12.83
CA HIS A 35 -12.52 49.00 -13.36
C HIS A 35 -11.03 48.69 -13.24
N ALA A 36 -10.20 49.70 -12.96
CA ALA A 36 -8.75 49.56 -12.83
C ALA A 36 -8.32 48.45 -11.84
N PRO A 37 -8.98 48.22 -10.69
CA PRO A 37 -8.62 47.13 -9.77
C PRO A 37 -8.81 45.72 -10.34
N TYR A 38 -9.62 45.56 -11.38
CA TYR A 38 -9.93 44.27 -12.00
C TYR A 38 -9.10 44.01 -13.27
N ILE A 39 -8.15 44.90 -13.57
CA ILE A 39 -7.18 44.71 -14.65
C ILE A 39 -5.92 44.08 -14.07
N SER A 40 -5.59 42.88 -14.54
CA SER A 40 -4.41 42.11 -14.17
C SER A 40 -3.58 41.73 -15.41
N GLU A 41 -2.39 41.18 -15.18
CA GLU A 41 -1.53 40.59 -16.23
C GLU A 41 -1.27 41.50 -17.45
N VAL A 42 -1.06 42.80 -17.20
CA VAL A 42 -0.84 43.77 -18.28
C VAL A 42 0.56 43.62 -18.87
N GLU A 43 0.62 43.22 -20.14
CA GLU A 43 1.86 43.12 -20.92
C GLU A 43 1.74 43.89 -22.24
N SER A 44 2.88 44.21 -22.84
CA SER A 44 2.93 44.94 -24.11
C SER A 44 4.12 44.53 -24.94
N GLU A 45 3.92 44.45 -26.25
CA GLU A 45 4.94 44.00 -27.20
C GLU A 45 5.05 44.93 -28.42
N THR A 46 6.20 44.89 -29.09
CA THR A 46 6.44 45.64 -30.33
C THR A 46 7.09 44.76 -31.39
N VAL A 47 6.61 44.85 -32.63
CA VAL A 47 7.12 44.07 -33.77
C VAL A 47 7.39 45.03 -34.92
N GLY A 48 8.65 45.18 -35.32
CA GLY A 48 9.03 45.97 -36.51
C GLY A 48 9.05 45.10 -37.76
N THR A 49 8.33 45.50 -38.80
CA THR A 49 8.27 44.80 -40.10
C THR A 49 8.80 45.64 -41.27
N GLY A 50 9.32 46.84 -41.00
CA GLY A 50 9.79 47.78 -42.02
C GLY A 50 11.10 47.37 -42.72
N VAL A 51 12.06 48.29 -42.81
CA VAL A 51 13.32 48.04 -43.55
C VAL A 51 14.00 46.75 -43.06
N MET A 52 14.43 45.89 -43.99
CA MET A 52 14.96 44.53 -43.74
C MET A 52 14.02 43.58 -42.99
N GLY A 53 12.71 43.87 -42.94
CA GLY A 53 11.73 43.09 -42.18
C GLY A 53 11.92 43.18 -40.66
N ARG A 54 12.63 44.20 -40.17
CA ARG A 54 13.00 44.34 -38.74
C ARG A 54 12.89 45.76 -38.18
N MET A 55 13.02 46.80 -39.01
CA MET A 55 12.96 48.17 -38.52
C MET A 55 11.53 48.61 -38.16
N GLY A 56 11.40 49.45 -37.14
CA GLY A 56 10.11 49.85 -36.54
C GLY A 56 9.31 50.91 -37.31
N ASN A 57 9.71 51.29 -38.52
CA ASN A 57 8.97 52.28 -39.32
C ASN A 57 7.63 51.74 -39.87
N LYS A 58 7.48 50.41 -39.92
CA LYS A 58 6.25 49.64 -40.13
C LYS A 58 6.23 48.50 -39.11
N GLY A 59 5.07 47.95 -38.82
CA GLY A 59 4.93 46.87 -37.86
C GLY A 59 3.71 47.03 -36.97
N ALA A 60 3.82 46.62 -35.71
CA ALA A 60 2.74 46.73 -34.75
C ALA A 60 3.23 46.92 -33.31
N VAL A 61 2.32 47.42 -32.49
CA VAL A 61 2.41 47.41 -31.03
C VAL A 61 1.17 46.72 -30.47
N ALA A 62 1.33 45.97 -29.39
CA ALA A 62 0.24 45.23 -28.77
C ALA A 62 0.21 45.47 -27.26
N ILE A 63 -0.98 45.46 -26.68
CA ILE A 63 -1.19 45.38 -25.23
C ILE A 63 -2.10 44.18 -24.96
N ARG A 64 -1.67 43.25 -24.10
CA ARG A 64 -2.53 42.22 -23.53
C ARG A 64 -2.80 42.52 -22.05
N PHE A 65 -3.97 42.15 -21.58
CA PHE A 65 -4.35 42.25 -20.18
C PHE A 65 -5.49 41.28 -19.90
N GLN A 66 -5.65 40.93 -18.64
CA GLN A 66 -6.82 40.24 -18.17
C GLN A 66 -7.76 41.24 -17.49
N PHE A 67 -9.04 41.21 -17.85
CA PHE A 67 -10.09 41.98 -17.19
C PHE A 67 -11.05 41.01 -16.51
N HIS A 68 -11.08 41.04 -15.18
CA HIS A 68 -11.65 39.97 -14.35
C HIS A 68 -11.08 38.60 -14.76
N ASN A 69 -11.87 37.72 -15.37
CA ASN A 69 -11.45 36.38 -15.80
C ASN A 69 -11.52 36.25 -17.33
N SER A 70 -11.29 37.36 -18.05
CA SER A 70 -11.30 37.41 -19.52
C SER A 70 -10.01 38.02 -20.04
N ASP A 71 -9.33 37.29 -20.92
CA ASP A 71 -8.08 37.75 -21.52
C ASP A 71 -8.38 38.56 -22.80
N ILE A 72 -7.81 39.76 -22.88
CA ILE A 72 -8.00 40.70 -23.99
C ILE A 72 -6.63 41.11 -24.52
N CYS A 73 -6.49 41.10 -25.85
CA CYS A 73 -5.32 41.64 -26.52
C CYS A 73 -5.71 42.57 -27.67
N VAL A 74 -5.12 43.76 -27.66
CA VAL A 74 -5.34 44.83 -28.64
C VAL A 74 -4.04 45.10 -29.39
N VAL A 75 -4.10 45.09 -30.71
CA VAL A 75 -2.97 45.35 -31.61
C VAL A 75 -3.24 46.60 -32.42
N ASN A 76 -2.28 47.53 -32.43
CA ASN A 76 -2.24 48.66 -33.37
C ASN A 76 -1.11 48.41 -34.39
N ALA A 77 -1.44 48.37 -35.67
CA ALA A 77 -0.51 48.08 -36.76
C ALA A 77 -0.42 49.22 -37.78
N HIS A 78 0.74 49.31 -38.41
CA HIS A 78 0.99 50.13 -39.59
C HIS A 78 1.74 49.29 -40.61
N LEU A 79 1.00 48.75 -41.59
CA LEU A 79 1.52 47.77 -42.55
C LEU A 79 2.16 48.42 -43.78
N ALA A 80 2.80 47.62 -44.64
CA ALA A 80 3.43 48.09 -45.87
C ALA A 80 2.50 48.94 -46.76
N ALA A 81 3.03 50.07 -47.24
CA ALA A 81 2.34 51.00 -48.13
C ALA A 81 2.47 50.58 -49.61
N HIS A 82 1.86 51.36 -50.51
CA HIS A 82 1.77 51.14 -51.98
C HIS A 82 0.68 50.15 -52.39
N THR A 83 0.02 50.43 -53.51
CA THR A 83 -1.19 49.72 -53.94
C THR A 83 -0.87 48.29 -54.34
N GLU A 84 0.29 48.08 -54.96
CA GLU A 84 0.76 46.81 -55.51
C GLU A 84 1.24 45.82 -54.44
N GLU A 85 1.49 46.28 -53.21
CA GLU A 85 2.19 45.52 -52.16
C GLU A 85 1.23 44.80 -51.18
N PHE A 86 0.13 44.22 -51.67
CA PHE A 86 -0.84 43.56 -50.77
C PHE A 86 -0.32 42.23 -50.23
N GLU A 87 0.47 41.46 -51.00
CA GLU A 87 1.13 40.25 -50.49
C GLU A 87 2.14 40.58 -49.40
N ARG A 88 2.78 41.76 -49.48
CA ARG A 88 3.68 42.23 -48.42
C ARG A 88 2.90 42.57 -47.14
N ARG A 89 1.74 43.22 -47.25
CA ARG A 89 0.83 43.43 -46.10
C ARG A 89 0.37 42.12 -45.48
N ASN A 90 0.06 41.12 -46.31
CA ASN A 90 -0.27 39.78 -45.85
C ASN A 90 0.90 39.15 -45.06
N GLN A 91 2.12 39.33 -45.53
CA GLN A 91 3.32 38.85 -44.83
C GLN A 91 3.56 39.60 -43.51
N ASP A 92 3.40 40.92 -43.49
CA ASP A 92 3.52 41.72 -42.26
C ASP A 92 2.50 41.25 -41.21
N PHE A 93 1.25 40.99 -41.61
CA PHE A 93 0.22 40.39 -40.74
C PHE A 93 0.68 39.04 -40.17
N LYS A 94 1.17 38.13 -41.03
CA LYS A 94 1.65 36.80 -40.61
C LYS A 94 2.83 36.89 -39.63
N ASP A 95 3.74 37.84 -39.83
CA ASP A 95 4.90 38.04 -38.97
C ASP A 95 4.50 38.58 -37.58
N ILE A 96 3.44 39.39 -37.50
CA ILE A 96 2.88 39.89 -36.24
C ILE A 96 2.06 38.80 -35.53
N CYS A 97 1.25 38.02 -36.25
CA CYS A 97 0.36 37.00 -35.68
C CYS A 97 1.06 35.81 -35.02
N ARG A 98 2.29 35.48 -35.43
CA ARG A 98 3.04 34.31 -34.90
C ARG A 98 3.35 34.38 -33.39
N ARG A 99 3.01 35.48 -32.71
CA ARG A 99 3.43 35.76 -31.33
C ARG A 99 2.31 36.07 -30.35
N ILE A 100 1.04 36.19 -30.78
CA ILE A 100 -0.02 36.78 -29.92
C ILE A 100 -1.42 36.21 -30.25
N HIS A 101 -2.21 35.87 -29.23
CA HIS A 101 -3.65 35.61 -29.34
C HIS A 101 -4.42 36.94 -29.26
N ILE A 102 -5.02 37.37 -30.37
CA ILE A 102 -5.47 38.76 -30.56
C ILE A 102 -7.00 38.82 -30.59
N VAL A 103 -7.57 39.77 -29.84
CA VAL A 103 -9.01 40.01 -29.74
C VAL A 103 -9.43 41.21 -30.57
N LEU A 104 -8.61 42.27 -30.60
CA LEU A 104 -8.85 43.48 -31.39
C LEU A 104 -7.60 43.83 -32.19
N TRP A 105 -7.79 44.15 -33.47
CA TRP A 105 -6.74 44.60 -34.37
C TRP A 105 -7.16 45.89 -35.05
N LEU A 106 -6.35 46.94 -34.95
CA LEU A 106 -6.64 48.24 -35.51
C LEU A 106 -5.40 48.90 -36.13
N GLY A 107 -5.62 49.97 -36.88
CA GLY A 107 -4.56 50.86 -37.38
C GLY A 107 -4.60 51.07 -38.88
N ASP A 108 -3.50 51.59 -39.41
CA ASP A 108 -3.31 51.77 -40.85
C ASP A 108 -2.83 50.46 -41.48
N LEU A 109 -3.80 49.65 -41.90
CA LEU A 109 -3.52 48.37 -42.55
C LEU A 109 -3.11 48.55 -44.02
N ASN A 110 -3.23 49.76 -44.57
CA ASN A 110 -2.74 50.16 -45.89
C ASN A 110 -3.28 49.38 -47.10
N TYR A 111 -4.28 48.53 -46.95
CA TYR A 111 -4.98 47.91 -48.08
C TYR A 111 -5.72 48.98 -48.88
N ARG A 112 -5.76 48.79 -50.20
CA ARG A 112 -6.24 49.80 -51.16
C ARG A 112 -7.45 49.29 -51.94
N ILE A 113 -8.13 50.21 -52.59
CA ILE A 113 -9.08 49.88 -53.65
C ILE A 113 -8.27 49.64 -54.93
N SER A 114 -8.48 48.48 -55.55
CA SER A 114 -7.77 48.05 -56.76
C SER A 114 -8.71 47.96 -57.96
N ASP A 115 -8.14 47.90 -59.16
CA ASP A 115 -8.85 47.59 -60.42
C ASP A 115 -9.88 48.65 -60.87
N LEU A 116 -9.84 49.86 -60.32
CA LEU A 116 -10.67 51.01 -60.69
C LEU A 116 -9.83 52.28 -60.92
N GLU A 117 -10.22 53.10 -61.89
CA GLU A 117 -9.58 54.40 -62.14
C GLU A 117 -9.98 55.43 -61.06
N VAL A 118 -9.08 56.38 -60.78
CA VAL A 118 -9.24 57.40 -59.71
C VAL A 118 -10.55 58.17 -59.85
N ASP A 119 -10.91 58.59 -61.06
CA ASP A 119 -12.12 59.40 -61.31
C ASP A 119 -13.39 58.59 -61.10
N PHE A 120 -13.38 57.30 -61.47
CA PHE A 120 -14.50 56.40 -61.22
C PHE A 120 -14.68 56.11 -59.72
N VAL A 121 -13.58 55.92 -58.98
CA VAL A 121 -13.63 55.80 -57.51
C VAL A 121 -14.25 57.06 -56.88
N LYS A 122 -13.83 58.26 -57.29
CA LYS A 122 -14.39 59.52 -56.79
C LYS A 122 -15.88 59.70 -57.15
N ASP A 123 -16.30 59.24 -58.32
CA ASP A 123 -17.70 59.24 -58.73
C ASP A 123 -18.55 58.30 -57.86
N LEU A 124 -18.10 57.06 -57.60
CA LEU A 124 -18.77 56.12 -56.69
C LEU A 124 -18.89 56.68 -55.27
N ILE A 125 -17.83 57.32 -54.76
CA ILE A 125 -17.86 57.98 -53.43
C ILE A 125 -18.88 59.12 -53.40
N THR A 126 -18.93 59.93 -54.46
CA THR A 126 -19.89 61.05 -54.58
C THR A 126 -21.33 60.54 -54.60
N LYS A 127 -21.57 59.40 -55.26
CA LYS A 127 -22.86 58.70 -55.29
C LYS A 127 -23.17 57.93 -54.00
N LYS A 128 -22.21 57.82 -53.08
CA LYS A 128 -22.27 56.99 -51.85
C LYS A 128 -22.50 55.51 -52.14
N ASP A 129 -22.05 55.03 -53.29
CA ASP A 129 -22.09 53.61 -53.65
C ASP A 129 -20.85 52.91 -53.04
N PHE A 130 -20.86 52.80 -51.71
CA PHE A 130 -19.76 52.19 -50.96
C PHE A 130 -19.73 50.67 -51.11
N GLU A 131 -20.88 50.04 -51.36
CA GLU A 131 -20.97 48.59 -51.57
C GLU A 131 -20.15 48.16 -52.80
N THR A 132 -20.38 48.83 -53.94
CA THR A 132 -19.61 48.55 -55.17
C THR A 132 -18.12 48.82 -54.92
N LEU A 133 -17.79 49.91 -54.24
CA LEU A 133 -16.40 50.26 -53.96
C LEU A 133 -15.71 49.24 -53.04
N TYR A 134 -16.44 48.73 -52.04
CA TYR A 134 -15.95 47.75 -51.08
C TYR A 134 -15.65 46.39 -51.72
N ASN A 135 -16.37 46.00 -52.78
CA ASN A 135 -16.06 44.80 -53.55
C ASN A 135 -14.68 44.86 -54.25
N HIS A 136 -14.10 46.06 -54.40
CA HIS A 136 -12.76 46.28 -54.94
C HIS A 136 -11.70 46.52 -53.85
N ASP A 137 -12.06 46.43 -52.57
CA ASP A 137 -11.14 46.56 -51.44
C ASP A 137 -10.24 45.32 -51.31
N GLN A 138 -8.93 45.55 -51.25
CA GLN A 138 -7.97 44.46 -51.12
C GLN A 138 -8.09 43.71 -49.79
N LEU A 139 -8.38 44.39 -48.66
CA LEU A 139 -8.48 43.70 -47.37
C LEU A 139 -9.68 42.74 -47.38
N LYS A 140 -10.84 43.21 -47.86
CA LYS A 140 -12.02 42.37 -48.06
C LYS A 140 -11.68 41.11 -48.85
N ARG A 141 -11.08 41.29 -50.03
CA ARG A 141 -10.71 40.17 -50.91
C ARG A 141 -9.77 39.18 -50.22
N GLN A 142 -8.73 39.68 -49.55
CA GLN A 142 -7.75 38.84 -48.88
C GLN A 142 -8.30 38.14 -47.62
N MET A 143 -9.33 38.69 -46.98
CA MET A 143 -10.08 38.03 -45.91
C MET A 143 -11.07 36.98 -46.45
N ASP A 144 -11.79 37.28 -47.53
CA ASP A 144 -12.73 36.36 -48.19
C ASP A 144 -11.98 35.13 -48.76
N GLU A 145 -10.75 35.31 -49.23
CA GLU A 145 -9.83 34.24 -49.66
C GLU A 145 -9.12 33.53 -48.49
N GLU A 146 -9.41 33.92 -47.24
CA GLU A 146 -8.82 33.38 -46.00
C GLU A 146 -7.28 33.45 -45.94
N VAL A 147 -6.65 34.38 -46.68
CA VAL A 147 -5.19 34.54 -46.74
C VAL A 147 -4.64 35.26 -45.50
N VAL A 148 -5.46 36.15 -44.93
CA VAL A 148 -5.15 36.98 -43.76
C VAL A 148 -6.37 37.12 -42.85
N PHE A 149 -6.13 37.50 -41.59
CA PHE A 149 -7.17 37.77 -40.60
C PHE A 149 -8.20 36.64 -40.44
N GLU A 150 -7.76 35.38 -40.54
CA GLU A 150 -8.63 34.21 -40.40
C GLU A 150 -9.40 34.22 -39.07
N GLY A 151 -10.73 34.14 -39.17
CA GLY A 151 -11.66 34.18 -38.04
C GLY A 151 -11.82 35.55 -37.38
N PHE A 152 -11.25 36.62 -37.95
CA PHE A 152 -11.63 37.99 -37.59
C PHE A 152 -12.90 38.39 -38.34
N THR A 153 -13.58 39.38 -37.78
CA THR A 153 -14.74 40.04 -38.36
C THR A 153 -14.44 41.53 -38.44
N GLU A 154 -14.99 42.18 -39.48
CA GLU A 154 -15.02 43.62 -39.62
C GLU A 154 -16.48 44.08 -39.77
N GLY A 155 -16.76 45.29 -39.31
CA GLY A 155 -18.08 45.90 -39.42
C GLY A 155 -18.44 46.26 -40.84
N GLU A 156 -19.74 46.45 -41.08
CA GLU A 156 -20.19 47.11 -42.30
C GLU A 156 -19.58 48.52 -42.39
N ILE A 157 -19.03 48.85 -43.57
CA ILE A 157 -18.40 50.14 -43.84
C ILE A 157 -19.41 51.04 -44.56
N ASP A 158 -20.03 51.95 -43.81
CA ASP A 158 -21.03 52.92 -44.29
C ASP A 158 -20.46 54.35 -44.46
N PHE A 159 -19.14 54.50 -44.32
CA PHE A 159 -18.42 55.77 -44.41
C PHE A 159 -17.44 55.82 -45.59
N GLN A 160 -17.21 57.02 -46.13
CA GLN A 160 -16.29 57.21 -47.27
C GLN A 160 -14.83 56.89 -46.93
N PRO A 161 -13.99 56.56 -47.93
CA PRO A 161 -12.56 56.29 -47.74
C PRO A 161 -11.83 57.34 -46.90
N THR A 162 -10.94 56.86 -46.03
CA THR A 162 -10.24 57.70 -45.02
C THR A 162 -8.89 58.22 -45.49
N TYR A 163 -8.41 57.75 -46.64
CA TYR A 163 -7.17 58.14 -47.29
C TYR A 163 -7.44 58.44 -48.77
N LYS A 164 -6.76 59.35 -49.48
CA LYS A 164 -5.81 60.37 -49.04
C LYS A 164 -6.38 61.77 -49.27
N TYR A 165 -6.28 62.62 -48.26
CA TYR A 165 -6.74 64.01 -48.31
C TYR A 165 -5.57 64.99 -48.35
N ASP A 166 -5.83 66.21 -48.82
CA ASP A 166 -4.93 67.34 -48.61
C ASP A 166 -5.03 67.81 -47.14
N THR A 167 -3.89 67.84 -46.45
CA THR A 167 -3.81 68.20 -45.02
C THR A 167 -4.49 69.54 -44.73
N GLY A 168 -5.34 69.58 -43.71
CA GLY A 168 -6.12 70.77 -43.34
C GLY A 168 -7.46 70.90 -44.08
N SER A 169 -7.80 69.97 -44.98
CA SER A 169 -9.00 70.04 -45.81
C SER A 169 -9.79 68.72 -45.88
N ASP A 170 -10.92 68.75 -46.59
CA ASP A 170 -11.68 67.56 -47.01
C ASP A 170 -11.53 67.31 -48.53
N GLN A 171 -10.57 67.97 -49.17
CA GLN A 171 -10.25 67.76 -50.57
C GLN A 171 -9.39 66.51 -50.73
N TRP A 172 -9.67 65.73 -51.76
CA TRP A 172 -8.84 64.59 -52.15
C TRP A 172 -7.46 65.04 -52.61
N ASP A 173 -6.48 64.14 -52.54
CA ASP A 173 -5.08 64.39 -52.90
C ASP A 173 -4.91 65.12 -54.25
N THR A 174 -4.51 66.40 -54.18
CA THR A 174 -4.22 67.24 -55.37
C THR A 174 -2.75 67.20 -55.76
N SER A 175 -1.91 66.42 -55.06
CA SER A 175 -0.51 66.26 -55.41
C SER A 175 -0.33 65.56 -56.76
N GLU A 176 0.87 65.67 -57.35
CA GLU A 176 1.25 65.01 -58.60
C GLU A 176 1.01 63.49 -58.59
N LYS A 177 0.98 62.87 -57.40
CA LYS A 177 0.76 61.42 -57.24
C LYS A 177 -0.71 61.02 -57.32
N CYS A 178 -1.64 61.98 -57.23
CA CYS A 178 -3.10 61.84 -57.30
C CYS A 178 -3.60 60.47 -56.79
N ARG A 179 -3.35 60.18 -55.50
CA ARG A 179 -3.62 58.84 -54.96
C ARG A 179 -5.11 58.51 -55.02
N VAL A 180 -5.42 57.28 -55.44
CA VAL A 180 -6.78 56.71 -55.37
C VAL A 180 -7.23 56.72 -53.90
N PRO A 181 -8.45 57.19 -53.58
CA PRO A 181 -9.00 57.07 -52.24
C PRO A 181 -9.06 55.60 -51.76
N ALA A 182 -8.82 55.32 -50.48
CA ALA A 182 -8.80 53.98 -49.89
C ALA A 182 -9.23 53.95 -48.42
N TRP A 183 -9.78 52.81 -47.97
CA TRP A 183 -9.99 52.48 -46.56
C TRP A 183 -8.74 51.83 -45.98
N CYS A 184 -7.72 52.64 -45.73
CA CYS A 184 -6.47 52.20 -45.12
C CYS A 184 -6.63 51.92 -43.61
N ASP A 185 -7.47 52.71 -42.93
CA ASP A 185 -7.61 52.72 -41.48
C ASP A 185 -8.75 51.79 -41.04
N ARG A 186 -8.42 50.67 -40.40
CA ARG A 186 -9.36 49.54 -40.20
C ARG A 186 -9.40 49.08 -38.74
N ILE A 187 -10.53 48.49 -38.33
CA ILE A 187 -10.72 47.92 -36.98
C ILE A 187 -11.44 46.57 -37.12
N LEU A 188 -10.72 45.50 -36.79
CA LEU A 188 -11.18 44.13 -36.83
C LEU A 188 -11.18 43.52 -35.43
N TRP A 189 -12.02 42.51 -35.21
CA TRP A 189 -12.05 41.78 -33.94
C TRP A 189 -12.18 40.28 -34.16
N LYS A 190 -11.76 39.50 -33.16
CA LYS A 190 -11.89 38.05 -33.13
C LYS A 190 -12.27 37.61 -31.73
N GLY A 191 -13.35 36.82 -31.62
CA GLY A 191 -13.81 36.31 -30.33
C GLY A 191 -15.31 36.09 -30.29
N LYS A 192 -15.76 35.37 -29.26
CA LYS A 192 -17.18 35.16 -28.96
C LYS A 192 -17.64 36.26 -27.98
N ASN A 193 -18.93 36.59 -28.00
CA ASN A 193 -19.54 37.60 -27.11
C ASN A 193 -19.03 39.04 -27.32
N ILE A 194 -18.61 39.38 -28.54
CA ILE A 194 -18.26 40.75 -28.94
C ILE A 194 -19.30 41.20 -29.96
N LYS A 195 -19.99 42.30 -29.67
CA LYS A 195 -20.96 42.93 -30.55
C LYS A 195 -20.49 44.34 -30.89
N GLN A 196 -20.25 44.60 -32.16
CA GLN A 196 -19.97 45.95 -32.63
C GLN A 196 -21.27 46.77 -32.64
N LEU A 197 -21.24 47.96 -32.05
CA LEU A 197 -22.37 48.87 -31.96
C LEU A 197 -22.28 50.02 -32.95
N CYS A 198 -21.05 50.46 -33.28
CA CYS A 198 -20.80 51.56 -34.18
C CYS A 198 -19.43 51.39 -34.83
N TYR A 199 -19.32 51.73 -36.12
CA TYR A 199 -18.07 51.81 -36.85
C TYR A 199 -18.12 53.03 -37.78
N GLN A 200 -17.24 54.02 -37.59
CA GLN A 200 -17.35 55.30 -38.30
C GLN A 200 -16.02 56.02 -38.45
N SER A 201 -15.93 56.91 -39.44
CA SER A 201 -14.84 57.88 -39.62
C SER A 201 -15.24 59.29 -39.19
N HIS A 202 -14.24 60.13 -38.88
CA HIS A 202 -14.44 61.46 -38.30
C HIS A 202 -13.94 62.57 -39.23
N MET A 203 -14.75 62.94 -40.22
CA MET A 203 -14.41 63.95 -41.24
C MET A 203 -14.14 65.35 -40.68
N THR A 204 -14.69 65.68 -39.51
CA THR A 204 -14.50 66.98 -38.85
C THR A 204 -13.04 67.22 -38.45
N LEU A 205 -12.24 66.15 -38.32
CA LEU A 205 -10.82 66.21 -38.00
C LEU A 205 -9.98 66.25 -39.29
N LYS A 206 -9.18 67.31 -39.44
CA LYS A 206 -8.44 67.62 -40.68
C LYS A 206 -6.93 67.77 -40.45
N THR A 207 -6.43 67.28 -39.32
CA THR A 207 -5.04 67.45 -38.88
C THR A 207 -4.04 66.60 -39.68
N SER A 208 -4.51 65.57 -40.38
CA SER A 208 -3.71 64.65 -41.20
C SER A 208 -4.37 64.49 -42.57
N ASP A 209 -3.62 63.92 -43.52
CA ASP A 209 -4.08 63.37 -44.78
C ASP A 209 -4.92 62.09 -44.64
N HIS A 210 -5.02 61.53 -43.42
CA HIS A 210 -5.95 60.50 -43.02
C HIS A 210 -7.08 61.04 -42.14
N LYS A 211 -8.23 60.37 -42.15
CA LYS A 211 -9.37 60.64 -41.26
C LYS A 211 -9.45 59.60 -40.15
N PRO A 212 -9.55 60.00 -38.86
CA PRO A 212 -9.62 59.05 -37.75
C PRO A 212 -10.83 58.13 -37.85
N VAL A 213 -10.65 56.87 -37.42
CA VAL A 213 -11.70 55.85 -37.37
C VAL A 213 -11.92 55.42 -35.92
N SER A 214 -13.17 55.20 -35.54
CA SER A 214 -13.54 54.68 -34.22
C SER A 214 -14.52 53.54 -34.36
N SER A 215 -14.45 52.59 -33.43
CA SER A 215 -15.44 51.54 -33.27
C SER A 215 -15.85 51.40 -31.80
N LEU A 216 -17.14 51.22 -31.54
CA LEU A 216 -17.67 50.93 -30.21
C LEU A 216 -18.08 49.46 -30.14
N PHE A 217 -17.63 48.75 -29.11
CA PHE A 217 -17.95 47.35 -28.89
C PHE A 217 -18.61 47.15 -27.53
N GLU A 218 -19.61 46.28 -27.49
CA GLU A 218 -20.13 45.64 -26.29
C GLU A 218 -19.51 44.24 -26.19
N THR A 219 -18.78 43.98 -25.11
CA THR A 219 -18.08 42.71 -24.88
C THR A 219 -18.47 42.09 -23.55
N GLY A 220 -18.83 40.81 -23.56
CA GLY A 220 -19.12 40.06 -22.34
C GLY A 220 -17.84 39.74 -21.57
N ILE A 221 -17.76 40.17 -20.31
CA ILE A 221 -16.63 39.88 -19.41
C ILE A 221 -17.05 38.82 -18.39
N LYS A 222 -16.25 37.77 -18.25
CA LYS A 222 -16.42 36.73 -17.22
C LYS A 222 -16.03 37.30 -15.86
N VAL A 223 -17.01 37.37 -14.96
CA VAL A 223 -16.83 37.76 -13.56
C VAL A 223 -17.20 36.57 -12.68
N VAL A 224 -16.31 36.19 -11.77
CA VAL A 224 -16.57 35.10 -10.82
C VAL A 224 -17.62 35.52 -9.81
N ASN A 225 -18.62 34.66 -9.59
CA ASN A 225 -19.51 34.76 -8.44
C ASN A 225 -18.83 34.11 -7.23
N GLU A 226 -18.36 34.94 -6.30
CA GLU A 226 -17.61 34.52 -5.11
C GLU A 226 -18.38 33.52 -4.23
N GLU A 227 -19.69 33.70 -4.08
CA GLU A 227 -20.53 32.82 -3.25
C GLU A 227 -20.65 31.43 -3.88
N LEU A 228 -20.92 31.36 -5.19
CA LEU A 228 -21.00 30.10 -5.91
C LEU A 228 -19.63 29.40 -5.99
N TYR A 229 -18.56 30.17 -6.19
CA TYR A 229 -17.19 29.63 -6.20
C TYR A 229 -16.87 28.96 -4.86
N LYS A 230 -17.11 29.66 -3.75
CA LYS A 230 -16.87 29.14 -2.40
C LYS A 230 -17.66 27.85 -2.14
N ARG A 231 -18.95 27.84 -2.46
CA ARG A 231 -19.80 26.65 -2.30
C ARG A 231 -19.29 25.47 -3.12
N THR A 232 -18.97 25.71 -4.39
CA THR A 232 -18.46 24.67 -5.29
C THR A 232 -17.13 24.11 -4.80
N PHE A 233 -16.24 24.98 -4.31
CA PHE A 233 -14.97 24.58 -3.73
C PHE A 233 -15.17 23.70 -2.48
N GLU A 234 -16.02 24.11 -1.54
CA GLU A 234 -16.35 23.32 -0.35
C GLU A 234 -16.95 21.96 -0.71
N ASP A 235 -17.84 21.90 -1.71
CA ASP A 235 -18.45 20.65 -2.17
C ASP A 235 -17.41 19.71 -2.81
N ILE A 236 -16.45 20.24 -3.58
CA ILE A 236 -15.35 19.44 -4.15
C ILE A 236 -14.44 18.88 -3.04
N VAL A 237 -14.07 19.70 -2.05
CA VAL A 237 -13.24 19.25 -0.92
C VAL A 237 -13.93 18.11 -0.17
N ARG A 238 -15.24 18.24 0.13
CA ARG A 238 -16.00 17.16 0.78
C ARG A 238 -16.03 15.87 -0.04
N GLN A 239 -16.09 15.97 -1.36
CA GLN A 239 -16.04 14.79 -2.23
C GLN A 239 -14.67 14.11 -2.17
N ILE A 240 -13.58 14.89 -2.13
CA ILE A 240 -12.22 14.35 -1.97
C ILE A 240 -12.10 13.63 -0.63
N ASP A 241 -12.51 14.26 0.47
CA ASP A 241 -12.47 13.65 1.81
C ASP A 241 -13.27 12.34 1.87
N ARG A 242 -14.43 12.29 1.20
CA ARG A 242 -15.24 11.08 1.09
C ARG A 242 -14.52 9.98 0.33
N LEU A 243 -13.92 10.31 -0.82
CA LEU A 243 -13.17 9.35 -1.63
C LEU A 243 -11.96 8.80 -0.87
N GLU A 244 -11.23 9.64 -0.13
CA GLU A 244 -10.11 9.19 0.70
C GLU A 244 -10.56 8.20 1.78
N ASN A 245 -11.67 8.49 2.47
CA ASN A 245 -12.23 7.58 3.48
C ASN A 245 -12.73 6.26 2.85
N ASP A 246 -13.37 6.32 1.69
CA ASP A 246 -13.84 5.13 0.96
C ASP A 246 -12.67 4.27 0.45
N CYS A 247 -11.48 4.86 0.27
CA CYS A 247 -10.25 4.16 -0.14
C CYS A 247 -9.46 3.55 1.02
N ILE A 248 -9.88 3.71 2.28
CA ILE A 248 -9.21 3.05 3.41
C ILE A 248 -9.48 1.54 3.33
N PRO A 249 -8.44 0.68 3.30
CA PRO A 249 -8.62 -0.76 3.27
C PRO A 249 -9.50 -1.28 4.41
N SER A 250 -10.47 -2.12 4.06
CA SER A 250 -11.43 -2.72 4.99
C SER A 250 -11.67 -4.17 4.61
N VAL A 251 -11.83 -5.02 5.63
CA VAL A 251 -12.30 -6.40 5.48
C VAL A 251 -13.44 -6.68 6.47
N SER A 252 -14.23 -7.71 6.16
CA SER A 252 -15.13 -8.36 7.09
C SER A 252 -14.63 -9.77 7.41
N LEU A 253 -14.84 -10.18 8.65
CA LEU A 253 -14.49 -11.52 9.15
C LEU A 253 -15.79 -12.29 9.39
N THR A 254 -15.82 -13.58 9.04
CA THR A 254 -16.98 -14.43 9.34
C THR A 254 -17.24 -14.55 10.84
N GLN A 255 -16.17 -14.57 11.63
CA GLN A 255 -16.20 -14.71 13.07
C GLN A 255 -14.92 -14.13 13.69
N THR A 256 -15.02 -13.59 14.90
CA THR A 256 -13.89 -12.97 15.64
C THR A 256 -13.55 -13.70 16.94
N GLU A 257 -14.31 -14.72 17.31
CA GLU A 257 -14.11 -15.48 18.55
C GLU A 257 -14.10 -16.98 18.25
N PHE A 258 -13.01 -17.67 18.57
CA PHE A 258 -12.87 -19.10 18.31
C PHE A 258 -12.62 -19.84 19.62
N HIS A 259 -13.45 -20.84 19.90
CA HIS A 259 -13.30 -21.70 21.08
C HIS A 259 -12.87 -23.11 20.67
N PHE A 260 -11.72 -23.60 21.15
CA PHE A 260 -11.21 -24.95 20.88
C PHE A 260 -11.48 -25.86 22.09
N GLU A 261 -12.38 -26.82 21.92
CA GLU A 261 -12.76 -27.73 23.00
C GLU A 261 -11.88 -28.98 23.00
N ASN A 262 -11.56 -29.46 24.21
CA ASN A 262 -10.90 -30.74 24.42
C ASN A 262 -9.59 -30.86 23.63
N VAL A 263 -8.76 -29.82 23.67
CA VAL A 263 -7.43 -29.84 23.07
C VAL A 263 -6.55 -30.83 23.83
N LYS A 264 -5.87 -31.71 23.11
CA LYS A 264 -5.04 -32.79 23.67
C LYS A 264 -3.60 -32.71 23.17
N PHE A 265 -2.70 -33.34 23.92
CA PHE A 265 -1.30 -33.47 23.54
C PHE A 265 -1.11 -34.13 22.16
N MET A 266 -0.36 -33.49 21.27
CA MET A 266 -0.03 -33.95 19.91
C MET A 266 -1.24 -34.24 18.99
N GLN A 267 -2.41 -33.70 19.31
CA GLN A 267 -3.60 -33.73 18.46
C GLN A 267 -3.79 -32.38 17.76
N HIS A 268 -3.95 -32.40 16.44
CA HIS A 268 -4.18 -31.18 15.67
C HIS A 268 -5.66 -30.85 15.61
N GLN A 269 -6.02 -29.61 15.94
CA GLN A 269 -7.35 -29.05 15.70
C GLN A 269 -7.23 -27.78 14.86
N ALA A 270 -8.16 -27.58 13.92
CA ALA A 270 -8.21 -26.36 13.12
C ALA A 270 -9.63 -25.81 13.03
N LYS A 271 -9.74 -24.48 13.00
CA LYS A 271 -10.97 -23.75 12.69
C LYS A 271 -10.67 -22.66 11.67
N THR A 272 -11.57 -22.48 10.72
CA THR A 272 -11.34 -21.54 9.62
C THR A 272 -12.05 -20.21 9.88
N VAL A 273 -11.34 -19.11 9.68
CA VAL A 273 -11.91 -17.76 9.55
C VAL A 273 -11.83 -17.33 8.09
N THR A 274 -12.94 -16.84 7.53
CA THR A 274 -12.94 -16.28 6.18
C THR A 274 -12.80 -14.77 6.30
N VAL A 275 -11.78 -14.24 5.64
CA VAL A 275 -11.55 -12.80 5.47
C VAL A 275 -12.08 -12.38 4.11
N HIS A 276 -13.02 -11.44 4.08
CA HIS A 276 -13.61 -10.91 2.86
C HIS A 276 -13.25 -9.44 2.68
N ASN A 277 -12.68 -9.05 1.53
CA ASN A 277 -12.41 -7.64 1.23
C ASN A 277 -13.70 -6.95 0.77
N ASP A 278 -14.35 -6.26 1.71
CA ASP A 278 -15.54 -5.42 1.49
C ASP A 278 -15.21 -3.94 1.22
N GLY A 279 -13.91 -3.59 1.20
CA GLY A 279 -13.42 -2.26 0.85
C GLY A 279 -13.47 -1.95 -0.64
N GLN A 280 -13.14 -0.71 -1.01
CA GLN A 280 -13.09 -0.26 -2.41
C GLN A 280 -11.74 -0.53 -3.10
N VAL A 281 -10.73 -0.94 -2.33
CA VAL A 281 -9.35 -1.12 -2.81
C VAL A 281 -8.83 -2.51 -2.45
N PRO A 282 -7.91 -3.08 -3.26
CA PRO A 282 -7.17 -4.27 -2.85
C PRO A 282 -6.39 -4.00 -1.56
N CYS A 283 -6.27 -5.01 -0.71
CA CYS A 283 -5.58 -4.89 0.58
C CYS A 283 -4.59 -6.02 0.80
N GLN A 284 -3.58 -5.73 1.62
CA GLN A 284 -2.66 -6.73 2.15
C GLN A 284 -2.95 -6.89 3.64
N PHE A 285 -3.01 -8.14 4.09
CA PHE A 285 -3.21 -8.48 5.50
C PHE A 285 -2.02 -9.27 6.04
N GLU A 286 -1.75 -9.12 7.34
CA GLU A 286 -0.74 -9.88 8.07
C GLU A 286 -1.13 -9.97 9.56
N PHE A 287 -0.86 -11.12 10.19
CA PHE A 287 -0.92 -11.22 11.65
C PHE A 287 0.35 -10.63 12.27
N ILE A 288 0.19 -9.59 13.09
CA ILE A 288 1.30 -8.82 13.65
C ILE A 288 1.58 -9.16 15.11
N GLN A 289 2.80 -8.87 15.54
CA GLN A 289 3.26 -9.06 16.92
C GLN A 289 2.51 -8.11 17.87
N LYS A 290 2.23 -8.61 19.09
CA LYS A 290 1.73 -7.80 20.20
C LYS A 290 2.90 -7.02 20.83
N LEU A 291 2.62 -5.87 21.45
CA LEU A 291 3.64 -4.93 21.95
C LEU A 291 4.69 -5.56 22.88
N ASP A 292 4.34 -6.62 23.61
CA ASP A 292 5.20 -7.28 24.61
C ASP A 292 5.52 -8.75 24.27
N GLU A 293 5.20 -9.21 23.06
CA GLU A 293 5.40 -10.61 22.67
C GLU A 293 6.33 -10.77 21.46
N PRO A 294 7.21 -11.79 21.44
CA PRO A 294 8.16 -11.99 20.36
C PRO A 294 7.53 -12.52 19.06
N ALA A 295 6.26 -12.95 19.12
CA ALA A 295 5.52 -13.55 18.01
C ALA A 295 4.09 -13.00 17.98
N TYR A 296 3.39 -13.20 16.86
CA TYR A 296 2.00 -12.78 16.69
C TYR A 296 1.02 -13.69 17.47
N CYS A 297 1.45 -14.88 17.88
CA CYS A 297 0.67 -15.87 18.61
C CYS A 297 1.54 -16.68 19.57
N LYS A 298 0.88 -17.38 20.51
CA LYS A 298 1.51 -18.36 21.41
C LYS A 298 2.00 -19.60 20.64
N PRO A 299 2.99 -20.35 21.17
CA PRO A 299 3.63 -21.46 20.44
C PRO A 299 2.73 -22.65 20.09
N TRP A 300 1.54 -22.76 20.71
CA TRP A 300 0.56 -23.81 20.44
C TRP A 300 -0.47 -23.41 19.37
N LEU A 301 -0.41 -22.18 18.85
CA LEU A 301 -1.34 -21.63 17.86
C LEU A 301 -0.60 -21.22 16.59
N THR A 302 -1.25 -21.35 15.44
CA THR A 302 -0.73 -20.88 14.15
C THR A 302 -1.87 -20.44 13.24
N ALA A 303 -1.66 -19.40 12.43
CA ALA A 303 -2.59 -18.98 11.39
C ALA A 303 -2.02 -19.30 10.00
N ASN A 304 -2.80 -19.94 9.13
CA ASN A 304 -2.35 -20.37 7.80
C ASN A 304 -3.38 -20.03 6.71
N PRO A 305 -3.10 -19.10 5.78
CA PRO A 305 -1.89 -18.28 5.70
C PRO A 305 -1.86 -17.16 6.76
N ALA A 306 -0.68 -16.86 7.31
CA ALA A 306 -0.51 -15.77 8.28
C ALA A 306 -0.51 -14.36 7.64
N LYS A 307 -0.33 -14.29 6.32
CA LYS A 307 -0.35 -13.04 5.54
C LYS A 307 -0.75 -13.30 4.10
N GLY A 308 -1.29 -12.29 3.43
CA GLY A 308 -1.72 -12.44 2.05
C GLY A 308 -2.18 -11.14 1.42
N PHE A 309 -2.49 -11.23 0.13
CA PHE A 309 -3.06 -10.16 -0.67
C PHE A 309 -4.50 -10.53 -1.05
N LEU A 310 -5.41 -9.57 -0.94
CA LEU A 310 -6.83 -9.76 -1.20
C LEU A 310 -7.35 -8.68 -2.15
N ALA A 311 -7.73 -9.09 -3.36
CA ALA A 311 -8.35 -8.21 -4.34
C ALA A 311 -9.74 -7.73 -3.84
N GLN A 312 -10.24 -6.64 -4.41
CA GLN A 312 -11.56 -6.11 -4.10
C GLN A 312 -12.64 -7.19 -4.31
N GLY A 313 -13.49 -7.42 -3.29
CA GLY A 313 -14.56 -8.42 -3.33
C GLY A 313 -14.10 -9.88 -3.25
N ALA A 314 -12.81 -10.14 -3.11
CA ALA A 314 -12.28 -11.50 -2.93
C ALA A 314 -12.37 -11.93 -1.45
N SER A 315 -12.34 -13.24 -1.25
CA SER A 315 -12.26 -13.85 0.09
C SER A 315 -11.10 -14.82 0.17
N VAL A 316 -10.56 -14.98 1.37
CA VAL A 316 -9.56 -16.00 1.70
C VAL A 316 -9.93 -16.68 2.99
N ASP A 317 -9.73 -18.00 3.02
CA ASP A 317 -9.89 -18.81 4.22
C ASP A 317 -8.53 -18.93 4.92
N ILE A 318 -8.52 -18.65 6.22
CA ILE A 318 -7.37 -18.77 7.09
C ILE A 318 -7.67 -19.82 8.14
N ASP A 319 -6.85 -20.87 8.19
CA ASP A 319 -6.94 -21.92 9.17
C ASP A 319 -6.20 -21.50 10.45
N LEU A 320 -6.94 -21.44 11.55
CA LEU A 320 -6.44 -21.24 12.90
C LEU A 320 -6.18 -22.62 13.50
N GLU A 321 -4.92 -23.01 13.55
CA GLU A 321 -4.46 -24.35 13.93
C GLU A 321 -3.95 -24.33 15.38
N VAL A 322 -4.50 -25.21 16.21
CA VAL A 322 -4.06 -25.45 17.59
C VAL A 322 -3.37 -26.80 17.69
N PHE A 323 -2.15 -26.79 18.22
CA PHE A 323 -1.33 -27.99 18.39
C PHE A 323 -0.45 -27.88 19.65
N VAL A 324 -0.79 -28.68 20.66
CA VAL A 324 0.00 -28.78 21.90
C VAL A 324 1.10 -29.82 21.71
N ASN A 325 2.36 -29.41 21.86
CA ASN A 325 3.52 -30.29 21.69
C ASN A 325 4.30 -30.45 23.02
N ARG A 326 5.44 -31.16 22.96
CA ARG A 326 6.30 -31.42 24.13
C ARG A 326 6.80 -30.17 24.88
N VAL A 327 6.85 -29.03 24.22
CA VAL A 327 7.34 -27.76 24.81
C VAL A 327 6.22 -27.07 25.59
N THR A 328 4.98 -27.10 25.08
CA THR A 328 3.85 -26.39 25.69
C THR A 328 3.07 -27.24 26.68
N ALA A 329 3.07 -28.57 26.51
CA ALA A 329 2.33 -29.50 27.36
C ALA A 329 2.64 -29.40 28.87
N PRO A 330 3.90 -29.25 29.32
CA PRO A 330 4.21 -29.22 30.75
C PRO A 330 3.50 -28.10 31.52
N GLU A 331 3.49 -26.88 30.99
CA GLU A 331 2.84 -25.75 31.64
C GLU A 331 1.31 -25.82 31.55
N LEU A 332 0.79 -26.33 30.43
CA LEU A 332 -0.65 -26.56 30.23
C LEU A 332 -1.18 -27.68 31.14
N ASN A 333 -0.44 -28.77 31.36
CA ASN A 333 -0.79 -29.86 32.28
C ASN A 333 -0.97 -29.34 33.71
N LEU A 334 -0.10 -28.42 34.15
CA LEU A 334 -0.15 -27.80 35.48
C LEU A 334 -1.11 -26.60 35.57
N GLY A 335 -1.80 -26.26 34.47
CA GLY A 335 -2.66 -25.09 34.30
C GLY A 335 -1.94 -23.75 34.47
N LEU A 336 -0.60 -23.72 34.44
CA LEU A 336 0.21 -22.51 34.61
C LEU A 336 0.02 -21.57 33.40
N GLN A 337 -0.25 -22.16 32.24
CA GLN A 337 -0.79 -21.49 31.08
C GLN A 337 -2.21 -21.99 30.78
N GLN A 338 -2.99 -21.14 30.14
CA GLN A 338 -4.30 -21.46 29.57
C GLN A 338 -4.26 -21.31 28.04
N LEU A 339 -5.15 -22.01 27.36
CA LEU A 339 -5.33 -21.90 25.90
C LEU A 339 -6.14 -20.63 25.57
N GLU A 340 -5.50 -19.49 25.78
CA GLU A 340 -6.08 -18.18 25.52
C GLU A 340 -5.07 -17.31 24.76
N ASP A 341 -5.48 -16.70 23.66
CA ASP A 341 -4.65 -15.79 22.88
C ASP A 341 -5.52 -14.81 22.08
N ILE A 342 -4.93 -13.67 21.67
CA ILE A 342 -5.57 -12.72 20.75
C ILE A 342 -4.65 -12.54 19.55
N LEU A 343 -5.17 -12.86 18.37
CA LEU A 343 -4.49 -12.59 17.10
C LEU A 343 -4.90 -11.21 16.58
N ILE A 344 -3.93 -10.43 16.11
CA ILE A 344 -4.15 -9.12 15.51
C ILE A 344 -3.96 -9.24 14.01
N LEU A 345 -5.06 -9.27 13.25
CA LEU A 345 -5.05 -9.20 11.79
C LEU A 345 -4.95 -7.72 11.38
N HIS A 346 -3.79 -7.32 10.90
CA HIS A 346 -3.50 -5.96 10.45
C HIS A 346 -3.71 -5.83 8.95
N LEU A 347 -4.41 -4.77 8.52
CA LEU A 347 -4.41 -4.33 7.12
C LEU A 347 -3.37 -3.24 6.90
N GLU A 348 -2.52 -3.39 5.88
CA GLU A 348 -1.54 -2.36 5.55
C GLU A 348 -2.23 -1.02 5.23
N ARG A 349 -1.90 0.03 6.00
CA ARG A 349 -2.56 1.36 5.95
C ARG A 349 -4.07 1.33 6.20
N GLY A 350 -4.57 0.27 6.84
CA GLY A 350 -5.97 0.09 7.19
C GLY A 350 -6.17 -0.08 8.70
N LYS A 351 -7.23 -0.81 9.05
CA LYS A 351 -7.62 -1.09 10.44
C LYS A 351 -7.02 -2.41 10.94
N ASP A 352 -6.98 -2.54 12.26
CA ASP A 352 -6.67 -3.79 12.96
C ASP A 352 -7.94 -4.54 13.37
N TYR A 353 -7.92 -5.86 13.23
CA TYR A 353 -9.00 -6.75 13.64
C TYR A 353 -8.47 -7.73 14.68
N PHE A 354 -9.20 -7.84 15.79
CA PHE A 354 -8.81 -8.68 16.92
C PHE A 354 -9.62 -9.98 16.89
N ILE A 355 -8.92 -11.11 16.80
CA ILE A 355 -9.51 -12.44 16.83
C ILE A 355 -9.14 -13.09 18.15
N SER A 356 -10.15 -13.32 19.00
CA SER A 356 -10.01 -13.96 20.30
C SER A 356 -10.01 -15.48 20.14
N ILE A 357 -8.99 -16.14 20.67
CA ILE A 357 -8.84 -17.59 20.70
C ILE A 357 -8.91 -18.04 22.15
N THR A 358 -9.84 -18.94 22.43
CA THR A 358 -9.98 -19.57 23.75
C THR A 358 -10.07 -21.08 23.58
N GLY A 359 -9.84 -21.85 24.64
CA GLY A 359 -10.00 -23.28 24.58
C GLY A 359 -9.86 -23.99 25.92
N SER A 360 -10.23 -25.25 25.93
CA SER A 360 -10.05 -26.16 27.06
C SER A 360 -8.98 -27.19 26.73
N TYR A 361 -8.00 -27.34 27.62
CA TYR A 361 -6.93 -28.33 27.50
C TYR A 361 -7.20 -29.51 28.43
N LEU A 362 -7.10 -30.72 27.91
CA LEU A 362 -7.16 -31.95 28.71
C LEU A 362 -5.73 -32.35 29.10
N PRO A 363 -5.40 -32.40 30.42
CA PRO A 363 -4.08 -32.82 30.89
C PRO A 363 -3.69 -34.19 30.36
N SER A 364 -2.38 -34.35 30.11
CA SER A 364 -1.81 -35.59 29.62
C SER A 364 -0.64 -36.06 30.50
N CYS A 365 -0.48 -37.37 30.62
CA CYS A 365 0.67 -37.96 31.29
C CYS A 365 1.95 -37.64 30.52
N PHE A 366 1.84 -37.44 29.20
CA PHE A 366 2.88 -36.85 28.36
C PHE A 366 3.10 -35.38 28.75
N GLY A 367 4.35 -34.97 28.93
CA GLY A 367 4.66 -33.62 29.43
C GLY A 367 4.60 -33.48 30.95
N SER A 368 4.29 -34.56 31.69
CA SER A 368 4.30 -34.56 33.16
C SER A 368 5.62 -35.12 33.71
N SER A 369 6.05 -34.65 34.88
CA SER A 369 7.31 -35.11 35.50
C SER A 369 7.19 -36.55 36.02
N LEU A 370 8.28 -37.32 36.00
CA LEU A 370 8.30 -38.68 36.56
C LEU A 370 7.85 -38.70 38.02
N ARG A 371 8.29 -37.73 38.81
CA ARG A 371 7.90 -37.58 40.21
C ARG A 371 6.39 -37.39 40.37
N THR A 372 5.79 -36.48 39.60
CA THR A 372 4.35 -36.23 39.64
C THR A 372 3.60 -37.52 39.32
N LEU A 373 3.96 -38.20 38.24
CA LEU A 373 3.28 -39.43 37.82
C LEU A 373 3.42 -40.57 38.84
N CYS A 374 4.58 -40.73 39.49
CA CYS A 374 4.76 -41.67 40.59
C CYS A 374 3.84 -41.40 41.79
N LEU A 375 3.41 -40.16 41.99
CA LEU A 375 2.49 -39.77 43.06
C LEU A 375 1.01 -39.94 42.67
N LEU A 376 0.70 -40.08 41.37
CA LEU A 376 -0.67 -40.25 40.87
C LEU A 376 -1.12 -41.71 40.91
N ARG A 377 -2.14 -42.00 41.70
CA ARG A 377 -2.79 -43.33 41.72
C ARG A 377 -3.79 -43.48 40.58
N GLU A 378 -4.66 -42.48 40.43
CA GLU A 378 -5.64 -42.42 39.36
C GLU A 378 -5.02 -41.91 38.04
N PRO A 379 -5.69 -42.11 36.89
CA PRO A 379 -5.32 -41.50 35.62
C PRO A 379 -5.31 -39.97 35.70
N ILE A 380 -4.45 -39.30 34.93
CA ILE A 380 -4.23 -37.86 35.08
C ILE A 380 -5.49 -37.02 34.82
N GLN A 381 -6.38 -37.47 33.93
CA GLN A 381 -7.61 -36.73 33.60
C GLN A 381 -8.67 -36.79 34.71
N GLU A 382 -8.55 -37.71 35.67
CA GLU A 382 -9.40 -37.76 36.85
C GLU A 382 -8.91 -36.82 37.97
N VAL A 383 -7.70 -36.27 37.82
CA VAL A 383 -7.05 -35.43 38.84
C VAL A 383 -7.18 -33.95 38.47
N PRO A 384 -7.72 -33.10 39.35
CA PRO A 384 -7.80 -31.66 39.10
C PRO A 384 -6.43 -31.02 38.88
N GLN A 385 -6.34 -30.06 37.95
CA GLN A 385 -5.08 -29.36 37.63
C GLN A 385 -4.47 -28.63 38.84
N GLU A 386 -5.29 -28.15 39.78
CA GLU A 386 -4.81 -27.53 41.03
C GLU A 386 -4.02 -28.54 41.87
N THR A 387 -4.52 -29.78 41.99
CA THR A 387 -3.82 -30.87 42.68
C THR A 387 -2.52 -31.24 41.97
N LEU A 388 -2.51 -31.30 40.63
CA LEU A 388 -1.28 -31.53 39.85
C LEU A 388 -0.22 -30.47 40.13
N ARG A 389 -0.63 -29.20 40.25
CA ARG A 389 0.24 -28.08 40.59
C ARG A 389 0.78 -28.14 42.01
N GLU A 390 -0.01 -28.61 42.97
CA GLU A 390 0.47 -28.80 44.34
C GLU A 390 1.51 -29.93 44.41
N LEU A 391 1.24 -31.06 43.74
CA LEU A 391 2.15 -32.21 43.69
C LEU A 391 3.49 -31.87 43.04
N SER A 392 3.52 -30.99 42.03
CA SER A 392 4.77 -30.57 41.39
C SER A 392 5.64 -29.68 42.29
N LYS A 393 5.05 -28.99 43.29
CA LYS A 393 5.77 -28.10 44.23
C LYS A 393 6.31 -28.81 45.47
N ARG A 394 5.79 -30.00 45.82
CA ARG A 394 6.22 -30.73 47.01
C ARG A 394 7.71 -31.09 46.93
N SER A 395 8.52 -30.44 47.77
CA SER A 395 9.97 -30.64 47.87
C SER A 395 10.32 -32.04 48.38
N ASN A 396 11.56 -32.49 48.16
CA ASN A 396 12.07 -33.81 48.58
C ASN A 396 11.98 -34.13 50.09
N CYS A 397 11.65 -33.17 50.95
CA CYS A 397 11.81 -33.27 52.40
C CYS A 397 10.52 -33.24 53.24
N GLU A 398 9.33 -33.27 52.64
CA GLU A 398 8.09 -33.39 53.42
C GLU A 398 7.86 -34.86 53.79
N LEU A 399 7.88 -35.13 55.10
CA LEU A 399 7.64 -36.44 55.70
C LEU A 399 6.25 -36.95 55.28
N ILE A 400 6.25 -38.06 54.52
CA ILE A 400 5.07 -38.82 54.15
C ILE A 400 4.65 -39.63 55.40
N ASP A 401 3.64 -39.14 56.12
CA ASP A 401 3.22 -39.68 57.43
C ASP A 401 2.21 -40.85 57.35
N SER A 402 2.11 -41.54 56.21
CA SER A 402 1.25 -42.72 56.07
C SER A 402 1.74 -43.73 55.01
N GLU A 403 1.54 -45.04 55.22
CA GLU A 403 1.74 -46.09 54.20
C GLU A 403 0.87 -45.87 52.94
N VAL A 404 -0.15 -45.02 53.04
CA VAL A 404 -1.11 -44.70 51.97
C VAL A 404 -0.58 -43.62 51.02
N ASP A 405 0.53 -42.93 51.34
CA ASP A 405 1.10 -41.87 50.50
C ASP A 405 2.46 -42.25 49.86
N LYS A 406 2.85 -43.54 49.92
CA LYS A 406 4.13 -43.98 49.32
C LYS A 406 4.06 -43.85 47.78
N PRO A 407 4.98 -43.12 47.14
CA PRO A 407 5.02 -42.99 45.69
C PRO A 407 5.27 -44.35 45.02
N GLN A 408 4.67 -44.55 43.85
CA GLN A 408 4.98 -45.68 42.99
C GLN A 408 6.45 -45.63 42.57
N GLU A 409 7.07 -46.80 42.44
CA GLU A 409 8.49 -46.87 42.10
C GLU A 409 8.76 -46.51 40.63
N ILE A 410 7.80 -46.80 39.75
CA ILE A 410 7.80 -46.51 38.32
C ILE A 410 6.41 -45.96 37.98
N PRO A 411 6.27 -44.91 37.15
CA PRO A 411 4.98 -44.45 36.66
C PRO A 411 4.21 -45.60 35.98
N LYS A 412 2.93 -45.75 36.34
CA LYS A 412 2.05 -46.79 35.78
C LYS A 412 1.98 -46.73 34.25
N GLU A 413 2.10 -45.54 33.67
CA GLU A 413 2.04 -45.31 32.23
C GLU A 413 3.26 -45.90 31.50
N ILE A 414 4.47 -45.72 32.07
CA ILE A 414 5.70 -46.35 31.55
C ILE A 414 5.59 -47.87 31.71
N TRP A 415 5.12 -48.34 32.88
CA TRP A 415 4.96 -49.75 33.15
C TRP A 415 3.99 -50.40 32.15
N MET A 416 2.84 -49.80 31.87
CA MET A 416 1.86 -50.30 30.89
C MET A 416 2.46 -50.43 29.47
N MET A 417 3.20 -49.41 29.02
CA MET A 417 3.84 -49.45 27.69
C MET A 417 4.94 -50.51 27.63
N VAL A 418 5.79 -50.60 28.65
CA VAL A 418 6.88 -51.58 28.69
C VAL A 418 6.35 -53.00 28.87
N ASP A 419 5.34 -53.22 29.72
CA ASP A 419 4.68 -54.52 29.92
C ASP A 419 4.05 -55.01 28.61
N HIS A 420 3.33 -54.14 27.90
CA HIS A 420 2.76 -54.46 26.59
C HIS A 420 3.86 -54.90 25.61
N LEU A 421 4.93 -54.10 25.46
CA LEU A 421 6.03 -54.43 24.55
C LEU A 421 6.76 -55.72 24.96
N PHE A 422 6.94 -55.94 26.25
CA PHE A 422 7.57 -57.14 26.77
C PHE A 422 6.76 -58.41 26.47
N ARG A 423 5.43 -58.34 26.57
CA ARG A 423 4.55 -59.49 26.29
C ARG A 423 4.34 -59.71 24.80
N CYS A 424 4.17 -58.63 24.03
CA CYS A 424 3.67 -58.69 22.66
C CYS A 424 4.73 -58.45 21.58
N ALA A 425 5.86 -57.80 21.91
CA ALA A 425 6.81 -57.30 20.90
C ALA A 425 8.20 -57.96 20.92
N LYS A 426 8.45 -58.97 21.78
CA LYS A 426 9.76 -59.67 21.87
C LYS A 426 10.32 -60.16 20.53
N LYS A 427 9.44 -60.58 19.61
CA LYS A 427 9.78 -61.08 18.27
C LYS A 427 9.41 -60.11 17.14
N GLN A 428 8.99 -58.88 17.47
CA GLN A 428 8.58 -57.88 16.48
C GLN A 428 9.81 -57.38 15.72
N GLU A 429 9.84 -57.56 14.40
CA GLU A 429 10.87 -56.95 13.54
C GLU A 429 10.69 -55.43 13.49
N ASP A 430 11.80 -54.70 13.27
CA ASP A 430 11.84 -53.24 13.10
C ASP A 430 11.22 -52.42 14.25
N LEU A 431 11.19 -52.99 15.45
CA LEU A 431 10.77 -52.29 16.67
C LEU A 431 11.67 -51.07 16.93
N PHE A 432 11.10 -49.94 17.33
CA PHE A 432 11.77 -48.64 17.47
C PHE A 432 12.38 -48.03 16.19
N GLN A 433 12.29 -48.70 15.04
CA GLN A 433 12.80 -48.20 13.76
C GLN A 433 11.66 -47.78 12.83
N GLN A 434 10.61 -48.59 12.77
CA GLN A 434 9.39 -48.24 12.05
C GLN A 434 8.49 -47.35 12.92
N PRO A 435 8.03 -46.19 12.41
CA PRO A 435 7.07 -45.35 13.12
C PRO A 435 5.70 -46.02 13.20
N GLY A 436 4.99 -45.73 14.28
CA GLY A 436 3.60 -46.09 14.47
C GLY A 436 2.63 -45.23 13.65
N LEU A 437 1.34 -45.52 13.81
CA LEU A 437 0.27 -44.73 13.21
C LEU A 437 -0.15 -43.62 14.17
N ARG A 438 -0.32 -42.41 13.65
CA ARG A 438 -0.76 -41.24 14.44
C ARG A 438 -2.11 -41.48 15.13
N SER A 439 -3.06 -42.11 14.44
CA SER A 439 -4.36 -42.46 15.02
C SER A 439 -4.23 -43.43 16.20
N GLU A 440 -3.35 -44.43 16.09
CA GLU A 440 -3.09 -45.37 17.18
C GLU A 440 -2.39 -44.67 18.35
N PHE A 441 -1.47 -43.74 18.10
CA PHE A 441 -0.88 -42.92 19.16
C PHE A 441 -1.95 -42.11 19.93
N GLU A 442 -2.91 -41.51 19.23
CA GLU A 442 -3.99 -40.76 19.88
C GLU A 442 -4.83 -41.66 20.80
N GLU A 443 -5.12 -42.89 20.37
CA GLU A 443 -5.82 -43.90 21.19
C GLU A 443 -4.97 -44.35 22.39
N ILE A 444 -3.67 -44.59 22.21
CA ILE A 444 -2.74 -44.97 23.28
C ILE A 444 -2.64 -43.84 24.32
N ARG A 445 -2.46 -42.59 23.87
CA ARG A 445 -2.44 -41.41 24.74
C ARG A 445 -3.73 -41.32 25.54
N ASP A 446 -4.88 -41.39 24.87
CA ASP A 446 -6.18 -41.28 25.54
C ASP A 446 -6.39 -42.42 26.54
N CYS A 447 -5.94 -43.64 26.23
CA CYS A 447 -5.96 -44.78 27.13
C CYS A 447 -5.10 -44.55 28.39
N LEU A 448 -3.89 -44.03 28.23
CA LEU A 448 -2.98 -43.74 29.34
C LEU A 448 -3.47 -42.56 30.20
N ASP A 449 -4.08 -41.56 29.57
CA ASP A 449 -4.54 -40.35 30.25
C ASP A 449 -5.85 -40.57 31.05
N SER A 450 -6.72 -41.47 30.55
CA SER A 450 -8.03 -41.78 31.14
C SER A 450 -8.11 -43.12 31.88
N GLY A 451 -7.10 -43.99 31.76
CA GLY A 451 -7.08 -45.32 32.39
C GLY A 451 -8.14 -46.29 31.87
N SER A 452 -8.59 -46.13 30.63
CA SER A 452 -9.82 -46.74 30.11
C SER A 452 -9.72 -48.21 29.68
N LEU A 453 -8.53 -48.82 29.61
CA LEU A 453 -8.35 -50.21 29.16
C LEU A 453 -7.28 -50.98 29.95
N ASP A 454 -7.53 -52.27 30.19
CA ASP A 454 -6.56 -53.21 30.78
C ASP A 454 -5.38 -53.54 29.84
N THR A 455 -5.55 -53.30 28.53
CA THR A 455 -4.52 -53.51 27.51
C THR A 455 -4.42 -52.30 26.58
N LEU A 456 -3.20 -51.85 26.27
CA LEU A 456 -2.99 -50.73 25.37
C LEU A 456 -3.47 -51.04 23.93
N PRO A 457 -4.17 -50.09 23.28
CA PRO A 457 -4.61 -50.23 21.90
C PRO A 457 -3.44 -50.02 20.91
N GLY A 458 -3.68 -50.31 19.63
CA GLY A 458 -2.72 -50.08 18.56
C GLY A 458 -1.68 -51.20 18.36
N SER A 459 -0.81 -50.99 17.38
CA SER A 459 0.27 -51.93 17.05
C SER A 459 1.47 -51.82 17.99
N ASN A 460 2.30 -52.87 18.03
CA ASN A 460 3.58 -52.86 18.75
C ASN A 460 4.47 -51.66 18.37
N HIS A 461 4.44 -51.23 17.10
CA HIS A 461 5.18 -50.08 16.61
C HIS A 461 4.66 -48.76 17.18
N SER A 462 3.34 -48.61 17.28
CA SER A 462 2.72 -47.42 17.89
C SER A 462 2.93 -47.34 19.39
N VAL A 463 2.88 -48.46 20.11
CA VAL A 463 3.23 -48.48 21.55
C VAL A 463 4.71 -48.18 21.76
N ALA A 464 5.59 -48.70 20.90
CA ALA A 464 7.01 -48.38 20.94
C ALA A 464 7.27 -46.90 20.68
N GLU A 465 6.63 -46.29 19.67
CA GLU A 465 6.74 -44.86 19.40
C GLU A 465 6.13 -44.01 20.51
N ALA A 466 4.99 -44.41 21.09
CA ALA A 466 4.39 -43.74 22.23
C ALA A 466 5.36 -43.70 23.43
N LEU A 467 6.10 -44.79 23.71
CA LEU A 467 7.15 -44.80 24.73
C LEU A 467 8.26 -43.80 24.41
N LEU A 468 8.72 -43.73 23.15
CA LEU A 468 9.74 -42.77 22.75
C LEU A 468 9.26 -41.32 22.91
N LEU A 469 8.03 -41.01 22.47
CA LEU A 469 7.40 -39.70 22.60
C LEU A 469 7.15 -39.33 24.07
N PHE A 470 6.81 -40.30 24.92
CA PHE A 470 6.65 -40.09 26.35
C PHE A 470 7.97 -39.66 26.98
N LEU A 471 9.05 -40.40 26.71
CA LEU A 471 10.38 -40.08 27.21
C LEU A 471 10.83 -38.70 26.71
N ASP A 472 10.64 -38.43 25.42
CA ASP A 472 10.96 -37.14 24.78
C ASP A 472 10.19 -35.96 25.39
N ALA A 473 8.93 -36.17 25.78
CA ALA A 473 8.06 -35.15 26.34
C ALA A 473 8.29 -34.86 27.82
N LEU A 474 9.11 -35.64 28.53
CA LEU A 474 9.38 -35.38 29.95
C LEU A 474 9.96 -33.95 30.15
N PRO A 475 9.44 -33.14 31.10
CA PRO A 475 10.02 -31.82 31.40
C PRO A 475 11.46 -31.92 31.87
N GLU A 476 11.75 -32.98 32.65
CA GLU A 476 13.09 -33.35 33.10
C GLU A 476 13.41 -34.77 32.58
N PRO A 477 14.51 -34.96 31.83
CA PRO A 477 14.88 -36.26 31.28
C PRO A 477 15.08 -37.32 32.38
N VAL A 478 15.06 -38.59 31.98
CA VAL A 478 15.26 -39.72 32.90
C VAL A 478 16.56 -39.54 33.70
N ILE A 479 17.66 -39.13 33.07
CA ILE A 479 18.82 -38.57 33.79
C ILE A 479 18.65 -37.05 33.85
N PRO A 480 18.40 -36.45 35.03
CA PRO A 480 18.16 -35.02 35.18
C PRO A 480 19.26 -34.15 34.59
N PHE A 481 18.90 -32.95 34.11
CA PHE A 481 19.84 -32.02 33.48
C PHE A 481 21.03 -31.65 34.38
N SER A 482 20.84 -31.65 35.71
CA SER A 482 21.90 -31.39 36.69
C SER A 482 23.04 -32.41 36.67
N PHE A 483 22.78 -33.64 36.20
CA PHE A 483 23.79 -34.70 36.08
C PHE A 483 24.42 -34.77 34.68
N TYR A 484 23.92 -33.99 33.71
CA TYR A 484 24.36 -34.08 32.31
C TYR A 484 25.87 -33.92 32.14
N GLN A 485 26.45 -32.89 32.77
CA GLN A 485 27.88 -32.63 32.67
C GLN A 485 28.74 -33.73 33.31
N GLN A 486 28.31 -34.25 34.46
CA GLN A 486 29.00 -35.35 35.14
C GLN A 486 29.00 -36.62 34.28
N CYS A 487 27.88 -36.92 33.61
CA CYS A 487 27.80 -38.03 32.67
C CYS A 487 28.78 -37.87 31.49
N LEU A 488 28.98 -36.65 30.98
CA LEU A 488 29.92 -36.37 29.89
C LEU A 488 31.39 -36.44 30.30
N GLU A 489 31.69 -36.22 31.57
CA GLU A 489 33.05 -36.28 32.11
C GLU A 489 33.45 -37.72 32.43
N SER A 490 32.53 -38.49 33.01
CA SER A 490 32.74 -39.88 33.43
C SER A 490 32.40 -40.93 32.37
N TYR A 491 32.04 -40.53 31.14
CA TYR A 491 31.52 -41.43 30.08
C TYR A 491 32.42 -42.62 29.73
N SER A 492 33.73 -42.55 30.03
CA SER A 492 34.69 -43.62 29.74
C SER A 492 34.95 -44.57 30.92
N ASP A 493 34.51 -44.22 32.13
CA ASP A 493 34.69 -45.03 33.34
C ASP A 493 33.35 -45.62 33.82
N ILE A 494 33.24 -46.94 33.72
CA ILE A 494 32.06 -47.73 34.08
C ILE A 494 31.69 -47.56 35.56
N ASN A 495 32.67 -47.45 36.47
CA ASN A 495 32.41 -47.35 37.90
C ASN A 495 31.91 -45.95 38.26
N GLU A 496 32.47 -44.91 37.66
CA GLU A 496 31.98 -43.53 37.83
C GLU A 496 30.57 -43.38 37.25
N CYS A 497 30.31 -43.95 36.07
CA CYS A 497 28.96 -43.99 35.49
C CYS A 497 27.94 -44.62 36.46
N LYS A 498 28.27 -45.75 37.10
CA LYS A 498 27.41 -46.40 38.11
C LYS A 498 27.16 -45.49 39.31
N GLN A 499 28.20 -44.82 39.79
CA GLN A 499 28.09 -43.91 40.92
C GLN A 499 27.11 -42.77 40.61
N ILE A 500 27.18 -42.20 39.40
CA ILE A 500 26.24 -41.17 38.94
C ILE A 500 24.79 -41.70 38.96
N ILE A 501 24.53 -42.87 38.38
CA ILE A 501 23.17 -43.47 38.38
C ILE A 501 22.68 -43.74 39.81
N SER A 502 23.57 -44.14 40.72
CA SER A 502 23.22 -44.38 42.13
C SER A 502 22.82 -43.11 42.89
N MET A 503 23.27 -41.94 42.43
CA MET A 503 22.98 -40.64 43.03
C MET A 503 21.72 -39.97 42.47
N LEU A 504 21.09 -40.55 41.44
CA LEU A 504 19.86 -40.02 40.87
C LEU A 504 18.71 -40.05 41.89
N PRO A 505 17.74 -39.12 41.78
CA PRO A 505 16.49 -39.22 42.52
C PRO A 505 15.84 -40.60 42.32
N GLN A 506 15.22 -41.15 43.37
CA GLN A 506 14.79 -42.55 43.40
C GLN A 506 13.92 -42.96 42.20
N CYS A 507 12.92 -42.15 41.83
CA CYS A 507 12.06 -42.45 40.67
C CYS A 507 12.83 -42.40 39.34
N HIS A 508 13.75 -41.45 39.17
CA HIS A 508 14.62 -41.36 37.99
C HIS A 508 15.55 -42.57 37.88
N LYS A 509 16.18 -42.97 39.00
CA LYS A 509 17.00 -44.18 39.08
C LYS A 509 16.20 -45.43 38.71
N ASN A 510 15.01 -45.58 39.28
CA ASN A 510 14.15 -46.73 39.02
C ASN A 510 13.75 -46.81 37.54
N VAL A 511 13.31 -45.69 36.94
CA VAL A 511 12.94 -45.64 35.52
C VAL A 511 14.15 -45.93 34.63
N PHE A 512 15.33 -45.39 34.93
CA PHE A 512 16.56 -45.69 34.19
C PHE A 512 16.89 -47.19 34.23
N ASN A 513 16.91 -47.78 35.43
CA ASN A 513 17.22 -49.19 35.61
C ASN A 513 16.16 -50.10 34.97
N TYR A 514 14.88 -49.71 35.04
CA TYR A 514 13.78 -50.46 34.44
C TYR A 514 13.85 -50.45 32.91
N LEU A 515 14.06 -49.28 32.30
CA LEU A 515 14.23 -49.16 30.84
C LEU A 515 15.47 -49.91 30.36
N THR A 516 16.60 -49.79 31.06
CA THR A 516 17.82 -50.51 30.68
C THR A 516 17.63 -52.03 30.79
N ALA A 517 17.00 -52.54 31.85
CA ALA A 517 16.69 -53.96 31.99
C ALA A 517 15.74 -54.47 30.88
N PHE A 518 14.71 -53.70 30.54
CA PHE A 518 13.82 -54.00 29.41
C PHE A 518 14.57 -54.07 28.08
N LEU A 519 15.39 -53.06 27.76
CA LEU A 519 16.16 -53.03 26.52
C LEU A 519 17.18 -54.17 26.44
N GLN A 520 17.81 -54.53 27.56
CA GLN A 520 18.68 -55.70 27.66
C GLN A 520 17.94 -57.01 27.37
N GLU A 521 16.72 -57.16 27.88
CA GLU A 521 15.89 -58.33 27.54
C GLU A 521 15.58 -58.35 26.04
N MET A 522 15.21 -57.22 25.45
CA MET A 522 14.93 -57.14 24.01
C MET A 522 16.15 -57.56 23.17
N LEU A 523 17.37 -57.21 23.59
CA LEU A 523 18.61 -57.66 22.93
C LEU A 523 18.85 -59.17 23.02
N ARG A 524 18.35 -59.86 24.07
CA ARG A 524 18.42 -61.33 24.16
C ARG A 524 17.59 -62.02 23.07
N HIS A 525 16.59 -61.34 22.52
CA HIS A 525 15.76 -61.81 21.42
C HIS A 525 16.17 -61.25 20.04
N SER A 526 17.38 -60.69 19.92
CA SER A 526 17.95 -60.10 18.69
C SER A 526 17.87 -61.01 17.46
N ALA A 527 17.93 -62.32 17.63
CA ALA A 527 17.77 -63.29 16.54
C ALA A 527 16.38 -63.22 15.85
N HIS A 528 15.35 -62.71 16.53
CA HIS A 528 13.99 -62.59 16.02
C HIS A 528 13.61 -61.14 15.73
N ASN A 529 13.84 -60.22 16.68
CA ASN A 529 13.44 -58.82 16.52
C ASN A 529 14.46 -57.95 15.76
N ARG A 530 15.65 -58.49 15.47
CA ARG A 530 16.76 -57.82 14.77
C ARG A 530 17.28 -56.56 15.46
N LEU A 531 17.01 -56.40 16.76
CA LEU A 531 17.55 -55.30 17.56
C LEU A 531 19.00 -55.59 17.96
N ASP A 532 19.85 -54.58 17.84
CA ASP A 532 21.19 -54.58 18.38
C ASP A 532 21.51 -53.25 19.09
N SER A 533 22.67 -53.18 19.73
CA SER A 533 23.12 -51.98 20.44
C SER A 533 23.37 -50.79 19.50
N SER A 534 23.66 -51.03 18.22
CA SER A 534 23.88 -49.98 17.23
C SER A 534 22.57 -49.27 16.84
N VAL A 535 21.43 -49.96 16.96
CA VAL A 535 20.08 -49.40 16.79
C VAL A 535 19.60 -48.71 18.08
N LEU A 536 19.64 -49.41 19.22
CA LEU A 536 19.01 -48.93 20.45
C LEU A 536 19.77 -47.77 21.11
N VAL A 537 21.10 -47.79 21.10
CA VAL A 537 21.89 -46.75 21.79
C VAL A 537 21.64 -45.36 21.20
N PRO A 538 21.73 -45.13 19.87
CA PRO A 538 21.47 -43.80 19.31
C PRO A 538 20.08 -43.26 19.59
N ILE A 539 19.07 -44.12 19.68
CA ILE A 539 17.67 -43.73 19.94
C ILE A 539 17.51 -43.34 21.41
N PHE A 540 17.80 -44.26 22.33
CA PHE A 540 17.49 -44.06 23.75
C PHE A 540 18.47 -43.14 24.46
N SER A 541 19.75 -43.09 24.06
CA SER A 541 20.72 -42.21 24.72
C SER A 541 20.32 -40.74 24.63
N CYS A 542 19.75 -40.34 23.50
CA CYS A 542 19.30 -38.96 23.27
C CYS A 542 17.98 -38.62 23.96
N LEU A 543 17.20 -39.61 24.41
CA LEU A 543 15.95 -39.41 25.16
C LEU A 543 16.19 -39.41 26.67
N VAL A 544 17.05 -40.32 27.12
CA VAL A 544 17.38 -40.55 28.54
C VAL A 544 18.36 -39.50 29.07
N LEU A 545 19.31 -39.05 28.24
CA LEU A 545 20.33 -38.05 28.59
C LEU A 545 20.30 -36.86 27.61
N ARG A 546 19.40 -35.90 27.88
CA ARG A 546 19.20 -34.70 27.04
C ARG A 546 20.02 -33.50 27.51
N SER A 547 20.38 -32.64 26.56
CA SER A 547 21.00 -31.34 26.81
C SER A 547 19.98 -30.21 26.69
N ASN A 548 20.16 -29.14 27.48
CA ASN A 548 19.44 -27.88 27.32
C ASN A 548 19.99 -27.00 26.18
N ALA A 549 21.14 -27.37 25.60
CA ALA A 549 21.81 -26.64 24.54
C ALA A 549 22.06 -27.51 23.31
N LYS A 550 22.41 -26.87 22.18
CA LYS A 550 22.74 -27.56 20.95
C LYS A 550 24.03 -28.36 21.13
N GLN A 551 23.92 -29.69 21.06
CA GLN A 551 25.04 -30.60 21.23
C GLN A 551 25.95 -30.65 20.00
N ASP A 552 27.26 -30.69 20.22
CA ASP A 552 28.22 -30.99 19.17
C ASP A 552 28.35 -32.51 18.91
N LEU A 553 29.14 -32.89 17.90
CA LEU A 553 29.29 -34.29 17.53
C LEU A 553 30.05 -35.11 18.61
N ALA A 554 30.96 -34.49 19.35
CA ALA A 554 31.73 -35.14 20.40
C ALA A 554 30.86 -35.43 21.63
N GLU A 555 30.01 -34.47 22.03
CA GLU A 555 29.03 -34.66 23.10
C GLU A 555 28.04 -35.78 22.76
N LYS A 556 27.49 -35.79 21.53
CA LYS A 556 26.61 -36.87 21.08
C LYS A 556 27.27 -38.24 21.14
N ARG A 557 28.58 -38.32 20.86
CA ARG A 557 29.34 -39.57 20.99
C ARG A 557 29.49 -40.00 22.45
N LYS A 558 29.86 -39.07 23.33
CA LYS A 558 30.00 -39.33 24.77
C LYS A 558 28.69 -39.81 25.40
N VAL A 559 27.56 -39.19 25.04
CA VAL A 559 26.22 -39.60 25.50
C VAL A 559 25.91 -41.05 25.08
N LYS A 560 26.24 -41.43 23.85
CA LYS A 560 26.07 -42.80 23.36
C LYS A 560 26.98 -43.79 24.10
N GLU A 561 28.25 -43.44 24.29
CA GLU A 561 29.21 -44.29 25.02
C GLU A 561 28.80 -44.47 26.50
N PHE A 562 28.34 -43.41 27.17
CA PHE A 562 27.79 -43.48 28.53
C PHE A 562 26.64 -44.49 28.61
N PHE A 563 25.64 -44.39 27.73
CA PHE A 563 24.48 -45.28 27.75
C PHE A 563 24.82 -46.73 27.36
N LEU A 564 25.79 -46.91 26.45
CA LEU A 564 26.25 -48.23 26.00
C LEU A 564 26.80 -49.08 27.15
N HIS A 565 27.46 -48.47 28.14
CA HIS A 565 27.96 -49.18 29.33
C HIS A 565 26.84 -49.93 30.06
N PHE A 566 25.68 -49.29 30.21
CA PHE A 566 24.52 -49.90 30.88
C PHE A 566 23.82 -50.93 30.00
N LEU A 567 23.78 -50.73 28.67
CA LEU A 567 23.06 -51.64 27.79
C LEU A 567 23.79 -52.97 27.54
N VAL A 568 25.13 -52.96 27.46
CA VAL A 568 25.90 -54.15 27.02
C VAL A 568 26.86 -54.68 28.09
N GLN A 569 27.36 -53.82 28.99
CA GLN A 569 28.49 -54.18 29.86
C GLN A 569 28.10 -54.44 31.32
N MET A 570 26.84 -54.21 31.69
CA MET A 570 26.35 -54.43 33.06
C MET A 570 25.17 -55.38 33.10
N PRO A 571 25.14 -56.37 34.01
CA PRO A 571 23.92 -57.13 34.29
C PRO A 571 22.89 -56.23 34.99
N PRO A 572 21.57 -56.45 34.79
CA PRO A 572 20.53 -55.68 35.45
C PRO A 572 20.56 -55.94 36.97
N GLU A 573 20.15 -54.96 37.78
CA GLU A 573 20.00 -55.13 39.23
C GLU A 573 18.93 -56.21 39.50
N LYS A 574 19.24 -57.20 40.36
CA LYS A 574 18.36 -58.35 40.63
C LYS A 574 16.96 -57.94 41.09
N ASP A 575 16.87 -56.96 41.99
CA ASP A 575 15.60 -56.44 42.54
C ASP A 575 14.71 -55.72 41.50
N ILE A 576 15.27 -55.35 40.34
CA ILE A 576 14.55 -54.68 39.24
C ILE A 576 14.26 -55.67 38.12
N GLN A 577 15.12 -56.68 37.93
CA GLN A 577 14.84 -57.80 37.04
C GLN A 577 13.61 -58.60 37.48
N GLU A 578 13.37 -58.72 38.79
CA GLU A 578 12.15 -59.30 39.38
C GLU A 578 10.89 -58.43 39.20
N LYS A 579 11.04 -57.17 38.75
CA LYS A 579 9.93 -56.24 38.46
C LYS A 579 9.56 -56.18 36.98
N LEU A 580 10.34 -56.83 36.10
CA LEU A 580 9.88 -57.11 34.75
C LEU A 580 8.77 -58.18 34.83
N PRO A 581 7.76 -58.13 33.96
CA PRO A 581 6.72 -59.16 33.91
C PRO A 581 7.35 -60.54 33.68
N GLU A 582 6.83 -61.59 34.32
CA GLU A 582 7.27 -62.98 34.06
C GLU A 582 7.02 -63.43 32.61
#